data_AF-X5PQ41-F1
#
_entry.id   AF-X5PQ41-F1
#
_cell.length_a   1.000
_cell.length_b   1.000
_cell.length_c   1.000
_cell.angle_alpha   90.00
_cell.angle_beta   90.00
_cell.angle_gamma   90.00
#
_symmetry.space_group_name_H-M   'P 1'
#
loop_
_entity.id
_entity.type
_entity.pdbx_description
1 polymer ?
#
loop_
_entity_poly.entity_id
_entity_poly.type
_entity_poly.pdbx_seq_one_letter_code
_entity_poly.pdbx_strand_id
1 'polypeptide(L)' 'MNRGQQIDLKGEVMRIDEDTVTVDLGPLVTVDRDKVRLMEKYRPPKQRKALVVAPD' A
#
# COMPACT_ATOMS: atom_id res chain seq x y z
N MET A 1 -32.28 -2.43 -7.80
CA MET A 1 -30.90 -2.86 -7.48
C MET A 1 -30.18 -1.67 -6.85
N ASN A 2 -30.06 -1.64 -5.53
CA ASN A 2 -29.17 -0.68 -4.87
C ASN A 2 -27.75 -1.18 -5.05
N ARG A 3 -27.01 -0.59 -5.99
CA ARG A 3 -25.55 -0.67 -5.94
C ARG A 3 -25.15 0.12 -4.69
N GLY A 4 -24.41 -0.52 -3.78
CA GLY A 4 -23.98 0.12 -2.55
C GLY A 4 -23.23 1.43 -2.81
N GLN A 5 -22.95 2.18 -1.74
CA GLN A 5 -22.19 3.41 -1.88
C GLN A 5 -20.76 3.11 -2.34
N GLN A 6 -20.33 3.79 -3.40
CA GLN A 6 -18.94 3.76 -3.83
C GLN A 6 -18.10 4.61 -2.88
N ILE A 7 -17.05 4.03 -2.30
CA ILE A 7 -16.14 4.68 -1.36
C ILE A 7 -14.70 4.52 -1.85
N ASP A 8 -13.90 5.57 -1.69
CA ASP A 8 -12.46 5.51 -1.98
C ASP A 8 -11.72 5.03 -0.72
N LEU A 9 -10.94 3.97 -0.87
CA LEU A 9 -10.07 3.44 0.17
C LEU A 9 -8.64 3.94 -0.03
N LYS A 10 -7.93 4.21 1.07
CA LYS A 10 -6.52 4.64 1.05
C LYS A 10 -5.67 3.62 1.79
N GLY A 11 -4.55 3.23 1.20
CA GLY A 11 -3.62 2.28 1.78
C GLY A 11 -2.21 2.44 1.21
N GLU A 12 -1.25 1.74 1.82
CA GLU A 12 0.14 1.72 1.37
C GLU A 12 0.31 0.73 0.22
N VAL A 13 1.06 1.11 -0.81
CA VAL A 13 1.38 0.21 -1.92
C VAL A 13 2.51 -0.72 -1.47
N MET A 14 2.23 -2.02 -1.43
CA MET A 14 3.19 -3.04 -0.99
C MET A 14 3.94 -3.67 -2.16
N ARG A 15 3.28 -3.80 -3.32
CA ARG A 15 3.86 -4.41 -4.52
C ARG A 15 3.20 -3.83 -5.78
N ILE A 16 4.00 -3.67 -6.84
CA ILE A 16 3.54 -3.25 -8.16
C ILE A 16 4.01 -4.31 -9.14
N ASP A 17 3.07 -4.95 -9.81
CA ASP A 17 3.30 -5.89 -10.91
C ASP A 17 2.91 -5.20 -12.24
N GLU A 18 2.95 -5.91 -13.36
CA GLU A 18 2.66 -5.35 -14.69
C GLU A 18 1.24 -4.74 -14.75
N ASP A 19 0.24 -5.56 -14.43
CA ASP A 19 -1.18 -5.19 -14.54
C ASP A 19 -1.87 -4.93 -13.20
N THR A 20 -1.24 -5.33 -12.09
CA THR A 20 -1.86 -5.32 -10.76
C THR A 20 -1.04 -4.57 -9.72
N VAL A 21 -1.73 -4.07 -8.70
CA VAL A 21 -1.14 -3.41 -7.53
C VAL A 21 -1.65 -4.09 -6.27
N THR A 22 -0.74 -4.40 -5.35
CA THR A 22 -1.10 -4.88 -4.00
C THR A 22 -1.06 -3.71 -3.02
N VAL A 23 -2.18 -3.45 -2.35
CA VAL A 23 -2.36 -2.38 -1.37
C VAL A 23 -2.65 -2.99 0.01
N ASP A 24 -2.00 -2.47 1.05
CA ASP A 24 -2.33 -2.78 2.44
C ASP A 24 -3.49 -1.90 2.91
N LEU A 25 -4.63 -2.54 3.20
CA LEU A 25 -5.81 -1.92 3.81
C LEU A 25 -6.11 -2.51 5.20
N GLY A 26 -5.15 -3.22 5.79
CA GLY A 26 -5.31 -4.17 6.90
C GLY A 26 -5.08 -5.60 6.40
N PRO A 27 -5.97 -6.14 5.54
CA PRO A 27 -5.64 -7.25 4.66
C PRO A 27 -4.92 -6.75 3.41
N LEU A 28 -4.10 -7.63 2.81
CA LEU A 28 -3.50 -7.38 1.51
C LEU A 28 -4.55 -7.58 0.41
N VAL A 29 -4.75 -6.54 -0.40
CA VAL A 29 -5.71 -6.57 -1.50
C VAL A 29 -4.98 -6.31 -2.81
N THR A 30 -5.19 -7.20 -3.79
CA THR A 30 -4.69 -7.03 -5.16
C THR A 30 -5.80 -6.50 -6.04
N VAL A 31 -5.50 -5.45 -6.81
CA VAL A 31 -6.45 -4.79 -7.71
C VAL A 31 -5.78 -4.48 -9.04
N ASP A 32 -6.58 -4.33 -10.09
CA ASP A 32 -6.09 -3.86 -11.39
C ASP A 32 -5.52 -2.45 -11.26
N ARG A 33 -4.42 -2.21 -11.97
CA ARG A 33 -3.69 -0.95 -11.91
C ARG A 33 -4.52 0.26 -12.35
N ASP A 34 -5.51 0.07 -13.22
CA ASP A 34 -6.40 1.15 -13.69
C ASP A 34 -7.48 1.55 -12.66
N LYS A 35 -7.64 0.78 -11.57
CA LYS A 35 -8.58 1.06 -10.47
C LYS A 35 -7.96 1.83 -9.32
N VAL A 36 -6.66 2.11 -9.38
CA VAL A 36 -5.95 2.85 -8.34
C VAL A 36 -5.43 4.18 -8.86
N ARG A 37 -5.33 5.15 -7.94
CA ARG A 37 -4.70 6.44 -8.20
C ARG A 37 -3.64 6.69 -7.12
N LEU A 38 -2.47 7.11 -7.56
CA LEU A 38 -1.42 7.55 -6.63
C LEU A 38 -1.86 8.86 -5.95
N MET A 39 -2.04 8.82 -4.63
CA MET A 39 -2.39 10.01 -3.84
C MET A 39 -1.17 10.82 -3.41
N GLU A 40 -0.10 10.14 -2.97
CA GLU A 40 1.16 10.77 -2.58
C GLU A 40 2.30 10.20 -3.39
N LYS A 41 3.30 11.03 -3.73
CA LYS A 41 4.53 10.51 -4.35
C LYS A 41 5.20 9.52 -3.41
N TYR A 42 5.78 8.47 -3.99
CA TYR A 42 6.52 7.45 -3.25
C TYR A 42 7.49 8.10 -2.25
N ARG A 43 7.35 7.75 -0.97
CA ARG A 43 8.36 7.95 0.06
C ARG A 43 9.00 6.59 0.34
N PRO A 44 10.34 6.48 0.25
CA PRO A 44 11.02 5.27 0.68
C PRO A 44 10.60 4.90 2.10
N PRO A 45 10.37 3.61 2.40
CA PRO A 45 10.08 3.19 3.76
C PRO A 45 11.21 3.69 4.66
N LYS A 46 10.84 4.39 5.75
CA LYS A 46 11.82 4.83 6.74
C LYS A 46 12.50 3.56 7.27
N GLN A 47 13.78 3.38 6.95
CA GLN A 47 14.59 2.33 7.54
C GLN A 47 14.37 2.36 9.05
N ARG A 48 13.86 1.25 9.61
CA ARG A 48 13.97 1.03 11.06
C ARG A 48 15.47 0.97 11.32
N LYS A 49 16.02 1.96 12.03
CA LYS A 49 17.40 1.88 12.52
C LYS A 49 17.52 0.53 13.23
N ALA A 50 18.47 -0.29 12.79
CA ALA A 50 18.86 -1.45 13.57
C ALA A 50 19.18 -0.95 15.00
N LEU A 51 18.56 -1.55 16.01
CA LEU A 51 19.02 -1.35 17.37
C LEU A 51 20.43 -1.95 17.42
N VAL A 52 21.44 -1.08 17.34
CA VAL A 52 22.81 -1.46 17.63
C VAL A 52 22.83 -1.79 19.11
N VAL A 53 22.82 -3.08 19.45
CA VAL A 53 23.17 -3.54 20.78
C VAL A 53 24.69 -3.39 20.87
N ALA A 54 25.16 -2.40 21.62
CA ALA A 54 26.58 -2.28 21.94
C ALA A 54 26.97 -3.46 22.85
N PRO A 55 28.15 -4.10 22.66
CA PRO A 55 28.63 -5.11 23.58
C PRO A 55 29.05 -4.47 24.90
N ASP A 56 28.89 -5.21 26.00
CA ASP A 56 29.25 -4.84 27.39
C ASP A 56 30.75 -4.53 27.56
#